data_AF-A0A831KJQ7-F1
#
_entry.id   AF-A0A831KJQ7-F1
#
_cell.length_a   1.000
_cell.length_b   1.000
_cell.length_c   1.000
_cell.angle_alpha   90.00
_cell.angle_beta   90.00
_cell.angle_gamma   90.00
#
_symmetry.space_group_name_H-M   'P 1'
#
loop_
_entity.id
_entity.type
_entity.pdbx_description
1 polymer ?
#
loop_
_entity_poly.entity_id
_entity_poly.type
_entity_poly.pdbx_seq_one_letter_code
_entity_poly.pdbx_strand_id
1 'polypeptide(L)' 'MFSANTYKERRQRLRTQVSSGLILLLGNDESPMNYRDNPYPFRQDSSFLYFFG' A
#
# COMPACT_ATOMS: atom_id res chain seq x y z
N MET A 1 -2.32 -4.77 -13.80
CA MET A 1 -3.00 -4.53 -12.50
C MET A 1 -4.26 -5.35 -12.42
N PHE A 2 -4.75 -5.66 -11.21
CA PHE A 2 -6.01 -6.39 -11.04
C PHE A 2 -7.22 -5.48 -11.28
N SER A 3 -8.42 -6.06 -11.35
CA SER A 3 -9.65 -5.28 -11.43
C SER A 3 -9.89 -4.47 -10.16
N ALA A 4 -10.61 -3.35 -10.27
CA ALA A 4 -11.03 -2.56 -9.10
C ALA A 4 -11.79 -3.40 -8.06
N ASN A 5 -12.57 -4.40 -8.50
CA ASN A 5 -13.31 -5.30 -7.63
C ASN A 5 -12.39 -6.16 -6.77
N THR A 6 -11.26 -6.62 -7.32
CA THR A 6 -10.26 -7.39 -6.57
C THR A 6 -9.74 -6.61 -5.35
N TYR A 7 -9.44 -5.32 -5.51
CA TYR A 7 -8.97 -4.49 -4.41
C TYR A 7 -10.08 -4.17 -3.39
N LYS A 8 -11.32 -3.96 -3.85
CA LYS A 8 -12.49 -3.80 -2.96
C LYS A 8 -12.70 -5.04 -2.08
N GLU A 9 -12.64 -6.23 -2.66
CA GLU A 9 -12.80 -7.50 -1.94
C GLU A 9 -11.70 -7.70 -0.90
N ARG A 10 -10.44 -7.41 -1.24
CA ARG A 10 -9.32 -7.50 -0.29
C ARG A 10 -9.53 -6.60 0.92
N ARG A 11 -9.93 -5.34 0.71
CA ARG A 11 -10.22 -4.40 1.80
C ARG A 11 -11.44 -4.82 2.62
N GLN A 12 -12.47 -5.40 2.00
CA GLN A 12 -13.62 -5.92 2.73
C GLN A 12 -13.22 -7.08 3.65
N ARG A 13 -12.38 -8.02 3.18
CA ARG A 13 -11.85 -9.11 4.01
C ARG A 13 -11.04 -8.57 5.18
N LEU A 14 -10.15 -7.60 4.93
CA LEU A 14 -9.37 -6.96 5.98
C LEU A 14 -10.28 -6.31 7.05
N ARG A 15 -11.31 -5.58 6.62
CA ARG A 15 -12.30 -4.97 7.52
C ARG A 15 -13.04 -6.00 8.37
N THR A 16 -13.32 -7.20 7.85
CA THR A 16 -13.98 -8.25 8.66
C THR A 16 -13.08 -8.87 9.70
N GLN A 17 -11.76 -8.85 9.49
CA GLN A 17 -10.77 -9.40 10.42
C GLN A 17 -10.42 -8.41 11.54
N VAL A 18 -10.56 -7.11 11.27
CA VAL A 18 -10.35 -6.04 12.25
C VAL A 18 -11.70 -5.64 12.85
N SER A 19 -11.95 -6.04 14.09
CA SER A 19 -13.25 -5.90 14.75
C SER A 19 -13.76 -4.46 14.87
N SER A 20 -12.88 -3.51 15.17
CA SER A 20 -13.22 -2.10 15.31
C SER A 20 -11.98 -1.20 15.16
N GLY A 21 -12.20 0.10 14.95
CA GLY A 21 -11.14 1.09 14.80
C GLY A 21 -10.87 1.50 13.35
N LEU A 22 -9.76 2.21 13.14
CA LEU A 22 -9.31 2.68 11.84
C LEU A 22 -8.08 1.88 11.39
N ILE A 23 -8.10 1.38 10.16
CA ILE A 23 -6.94 0.74 9.53
C ILE A 23 -6.15 1.82 8.80
N LEU A 24 -4.90 2.04 9.22
CA LEU A 24 -3.95 2.94 8.55
C LEU A 24 -2.91 2.10 7.80
N LEU A 25 -2.82 2.28 6.48
CA LEU A 25 -1.81 1.67 5.61
C LEU A 25 -0.97 2.78 5.01
N LEU A 26 0.28 2.86 5.43
CA LEU A 26 1.22 3.87 4.94
C LEU A 26 1.82 3.42 3.61
N GLY A 27 1.97 4.36 2.68
CA GLY A 27 2.77 4.16 1.49
C GLY A 27 4.24 4.45 1.76
N ASN A 28 5.10 3.96 0.88
CA ASN A 28 6.49 4.39 0.81
C ASN A 28 6.58 5.80 0.21
N ASP A 29 7.57 6.54 0.69
CA ASP A 29 8.10 7.73 0.03
C ASP A 29 9.33 7.36 -0.84
N GLU A 30 9.89 8.34 -1.54
CA GLU A 30 11.16 8.18 -2.23
C GLU A 30 12.32 7.97 -1.22
N SER A 31 13.21 7.04 -1.54
CA SER A 31 14.37 6.73 -0.69
C SER A 31 15.66 7.18 -1.36
N PRO A 32 16.43 8.11 -0.78
CA PRO A 32 17.70 8.55 -1.34
C PRO A 32 18.73 7.40 -1.34
N MET A 33 19.46 7.25 -2.43
CA MET A 33 20.55 6.27 -2.52
C MET A 33 21.76 6.70 -1.69
N ASN A 34 22.28 7.89 -2.00
CA ASN A 34 23.52 8.43 -1.43
C ASN A 34 23.45 9.94 -1.14
N TYR A 35 22.53 10.67 -1.77
CA TYR A 35 22.18 12.05 -1.43
C TYR A 35 20.69 12.29 -1.71
N ARG A 36 20.15 13.38 -1.17
CA ARG A 36 18.70 13.67 -1.13
C ARG A 36 18.04 13.65 -2.51
N ASP A 37 18.72 14.17 -3.53
CA ASP A 37 18.17 14.31 -4.89
C ASP A 37 18.53 13.13 -5.83
N ASN A 38 19.06 12.01 -5.29
CA ASN A 38 19.29 10.78 -6.05
C ASN A 38 18.51 9.62 -5.44
N PRO A 39 17.20 9.53 -5.70
CA PRO A 39 16.37 8.46 -5.17
C PRO A 39 16.56 7.14 -5.92
N TYR A 40 16.37 6.02 -5.21
CA TYR A 40 16.11 4.74 -5.86
C TYR A 40 14.85 4.81 -6.73
N PRO A 41 14.75 4.01 -7.81
CA PRO A 41 13.49 3.85 -8.54
C PRO A 41 12.37 3.53 -7.56
N PHE A 42 11.29 4.30 -7.63
CA PHE A 42 10.21 4.19 -6.67
C PHE A 42 9.58 2.79 -6.70
N ARG A 43 9.41 2.21 -5.51
CA ARG A 43 8.65 0.98 -5.29
C ARG A 43 7.74 1.18 -4.09
N GLN A 44 6.45 1.08 -4.33
CA GLN A 44 5.44 1.15 -3.29
C GLN A 44 5.53 -0.06 -2.34
N ASP A 45 5.07 0.13 -1.10
CA ASP A 45 4.93 -0.93 -0.10
C ASP A 45 4.05 -2.07 -0.64
N SER A 46 4.41 -3.30 -0.29
CA SER A 46 3.72 -4.48 -0.82
C SER A 46 2.31 -4.62 -0.26
N SER A 47 2.07 -4.18 0.97
CA SER A 47 0.73 -4.17 1.56
C SER A 47 -0.13 -3.11 0.89
N PHE A 48 0.40 -1.91 0.67
CA PHE A 48 -0.30 -0.85 -0.06
C PHE A 48 -0.67 -1.31 -1.47
N LEU A 49 0.29 -1.86 -2.24
CA LEU A 49 0.03 -2.43 -3.56
C LEU A 49 -1.02 -3.56 -3.53
N TYR A 50 -0.97 -4.42 -2.50
CA TYR A 50 -1.94 -5.50 -2.36
C TYR A 50 -3.37 -4.99 -2.18
N PHE A 51 -3.57 -3.95 -1.38
CA PHE A 51 -4.91 -3.43 -1.07
C PHE A 51 -5.41 -2.34 -2.01
N PHE A 52 -4.53 -1.64 -2.73
CA PHE A 52 -4.89 -0.46 -3.54
C PHE A 52 -4.45 -0.53 -5.01
N GLY A 53 -3.47 -1.37 -5.34
CA GLY A 53 -2.96 -1.55 -6.70
C GLY A 53 -1.70 -0.76 -6.98
#